data_AF-A0A453S2F6-F1
#
_entry.id   AF-A0A453S2F6-F1
#
_cell.length_a   1.000
_cell.length_b   1.000
_cell.length_c   1.000
_cell.angle_alpha   90.00
_cell.angle_beta   90.00
_cell.angle_gamma   90.00
#
_symmetry.space_group_name_H-M   'P 1'
#
loop_
_entity.id
_entity.type
_entity.pdbx_description
1 polymer ?
#
loop_
_entity_poly.entity_id
_entity_poly.type
_entity_poly.pdbx_seq_one_letter_code
_entity_poly.pdbx_strand_id
1 'polypeptide(L)'
;SYFHLFVASLHGPRFTLYCVAIEFGSEWAKVEEDCRMAIHYDSHSVKAHYMLGLALLDRQELAGGIKALEKSLELGRGAHPASYMVEEIWQELSKAKYIEWEGLSKMRSSQLHKLNATCKEALKSYNSLDNPTGDMSEEHLNELDEVFKKAAKADTPTEVPDHLCCKITLDIFRDPVITPSGITYERAVILDHLNRVGKFDPVTREPLEPFQLISNLAVKEAVYVFLKEHGWAYKIR
;
A
#
# COMPACT_ATOMS: atom_id res chain seq x y z
N SER A 1 -11.08 31.65 20.11
CA SER A 1 -10.20 30.78 20.91
C SER A 1 -9.33 29.96 19.98
N TYR A 2 -8.20 30.56 19.57
CA TYR A 2 -7.17 29.97 18.73
C TYR A 2 -5.98 29.64 19.65
N PHE A 3 -6.01 28.51 20.36
CA PHE A 3 -4.90 28.12 21.24
C PHE A 3 -4.98 26.62 21.54
N HIS A 4 -4.66 25.77 20.55
CA HIS A 4 -4.28 24.37 20.85
C HIS A 4 -3.28 23.75 19.86
N LEU A 5 -2.82 24.45 18.82
CA LEU A 5 -1.84 23.90 17.88
C LEU A 5 -0.37 24.27 18.16
N PHE A 6 -0.07 24.89 19.30
CA PHE A 6 1.30 25.25 19.67
C PHE A 6 1.53 24.96 21.15
N VAL A 7 2.39 23.97 21.42
CA VAL A 7 3.12 23.60 22.67
C VAL A 7 3.09 22.06 22.77
N ALA A 8 4.18 21.32 22.89
CA ALA A 8 5.59 21.60 22.75
C ALA A 8 6.29 20.24 22.56
N SER A 9 7.32 20.24 21.73
CA SER A 9 8.39 19.26 21.77
C SER A 9 8.89 19.07 23.21
N LEU A 10 8.90 17.84 23.70
CA LEU A 10 9.91 17.30 24.62
C LEU A 10 9.76 15.76 24.63
N HIS A 11 10.70 15.08 23.95
CA HIS A 11 10.89 13.62 23.82
C HIS A 11 10.18 12.91 22.66
N GLY A 12 10.69 13.13 21.45
CA GLY A 12 10.48 12.25 20.29
C GLY A 12 9.12 12.41 19.58
N PRO A 13 9.10 12.34 18.23
CA PRO A 13 7.87 12.60 17.47
C PRO A 13 6.76 11.56 17.68
N ARG A 14 7.14 10.30 17.95
CA ARG A 14 6.22 9.20 18.22
C ARG A 14 5.40 9.41 19.50
N PHE A 15 6.03 9.95 20.55
CA PHE A 15 5.39 10.20 21.84
C PHE A 15 4.44 11.41 21.77
N THR A 16 4.80 12.48 21.04
CA THR A 16 3.93 13.66 20.91
C THR A 16 2.66 13.36 20.12
N LEU A 17 2.74 12.54 19.06
CA LEU A 17 1.56 12.18 18.25
C LEU A 17 0.61 11.23 18.99
N TYR A 18 1.17 10.25 19.70
CA TYR A 18 0.42 9.30 20.52
C TYR A 18 -0.22 9.99 21.74
N CYS A 19 0.47 10.94 22.39
CA CYS A 19 -0.10 11.73 23.48
C CYS A 19 -1.22 12.67 23.03
N VAL A 20 -1.13 13.32 21.86
CA VAL A 20 -2.25 14.14 21.34
C VAL A 20 -3.46 13.27 21.04
N ALA A 21 -3.30 12.12 20.37
CA ALA A 21 -4.43 11.21 20.11
C ALA A 21 -5.03 10.62 21.41
N ILE A 22 -4.21 10.37 22.43
CA ILE A 22 -4.66 9.83 23.73
C ILE A 22 -5.34 10.90 24.61
N GLU A 23 -4.89 12.14 24.60
CA GLU A 23 -5.57 13.24 25.32
C GLU A 23 -6.94 13.58 24.70
N PHE A 24 -7.10 13.38 23.39
CA PHE A 24 -8.36 13.59 22.65
C PHE A 24 -9.30 12.37 22.63
N GLY A 25 -9.30 11.57 23.70
CA GLY A 25 -10.29 10.52 23.90
C GLY A 25 -11.70 11.03 23.57
N SER A 26 -12.26 10.50 22.47
CA SER A 26 -13.66 10.64 22.02
C SER A 26 -14.03 11.70 20.96
N GLU A 27 -13.11 12.47 20.35
CA GLU A 27 -13.53 13.55 19.42
C GLU A 27 -12.84 13.59 18.04
N TRP A 28 -12.69 12.44 17.36
CA TRP A 28 -12.22 12.38 15.95
C TRP A 28 -13.04 13.26 14.98
N ALA A 29 -14.30 13.53 15.30
CA ALA A 29 -15.14 14.46 14.55
C ALA A 29 -14.59 15.90 14.57
N LYS A 30 -14.04 16.37 15.70
CA LYS A 30 -13.41 17.70 15.79
C LYS A 30 -12.06 17.72 15.09
N VAL A 31 -11.29 16.64 15.22
CA VAL A 31 -10.02 16.48 14.49
C VAL A 31 -10.26 16.59 12.99
N GLU A 32 -11.30 15.95 12.47
CA GLU A 32 -11.70 16.05 11.07
C GLU A 32 -11.99 17.50 10.66
N GLU A 33 -12.83 18.21 11.43
CA GLU A 33 -13.20 19.60 11.17
C GLU A 33 -11.98 20.54 11.18
N ASP A 34 -11.14 20.43 12.20
CA ASP A 34 -9.91 21.20 12.34
C ASP A 34 -8.93 20.92 11.19
N CYS A 35 -8.80 19.66 10.76
CA CYS A 35 -7.93 19.30 9.64
C CYS A 35 -8.48 19.85 8.31
N ARG A 36 -9.79 19.83 8.09
CA ARG A 36 -10.41 20.43 6.89
C ARG A 36 -10.19 21.93 6.84
N MET A 37 -10.33 22.61 7.99
CA MET A 37 -10.02 24.03 8.12
C MET A 37 -8.53 24.32 7.88
N ALA A 38 -7.63 23.52 8.45
CA ALA A 38 -6.20 23.64 8.22
C ALA A 38 -5.84 23.47 6.74
N ILE A 39 -6.44 22.51 6.04
CA ILE A 39 -6.26 22.29 4.59
C ILE A 39 -6.80 23.47 3.76
N HIS A 40 -7.85 24.13 4.21
CA HIS A 40 -8.37 25.32 3.55
C HIS A 40 -7.35 26.48 3.56
N TYR A 41 -6.61 26.65 4.66
CA TYR A 41 -5.56 27.66 4.77
C TYR A 41 -4.23 27.22 4.14
N ASP A 42 -3.84 25.96 4.34
CA ASP A 42 -2.64 25.35 3.77
C ASP A 42 -2.95 23.97 3.18
N SER A 43 -3.18 23.96 1.88
CA SER A 43 -3.47 22.74 1.13
C SER A 43 -2.29 21.77 1.01
N HIS A 44 -1.06 22.22 1.31
CA HIS A 44 0.17 21.42 1.20
C HIS A 44 0.66 20.88 2.55
N SER A 45 -0.13 21.04 3.61
CA SER A 45 0.20 20.51 4.94
C SER A 45 0.12 18.98 4.99
N VAL A 46 1.28 18.31 4.97
CA VAL A 46 1.42 16.85 5.12
C VAL A 46 0.68 16.36 6.36
N LYS A 47 0.87 17.06 7.50
CA LYS A 47 0.29 16.70 8.79
C LYS A 47 -1.23 16.82 8.79
N ALA A 48 -1.80 17.85 8.16
CA ALA A 48 -3.25 18.03 8.12
C ALA A 48 -3.94 16.90 7.33
N HIS A 49 -3.39 16.54 6.16
CA HIS A 49 -3.90 15.42 5.36
C HIS A 49 -3.73 14.07 6.08
N TYR A 50 -2.62 13.87 6.80
CA TYR A 50 -2.39 12.64 7.57
C TYR A 50 -3.44 12.48 8.69
N MET A 51 -3.61 13.50 9.52
CA MET A 51 -4.57 13.49 10.63
C MET A 51 -6.01 13.39 10.15
N LEU A 52 -6.36 14.04 9.02
CA LEU A 52 -7.66 13.86 8.37
C LEU A 52 -7.87 12.40 7.96
N GLY A 53 -6.84 11.77 7.37
CA GLY A 53 -6.86 10.36 7.03
C GLY A 53 -7.19 9.47 8.21
N LEU A 54 -6.46 9.65 9.32
CA LEU A 54 -6.70 8.92 10.57
C LEU A 54 -8.13 9.11 11.12
N ALA A 55 -8.61 10.35 11.16
CA ALA A 55 -9.94 10.67 11.66
C ALA A 55 -11.05 10.01 10.81
N LEU A 56 -10.89 9.98 9.48
CA LEU A 56 -11.83 9.32 8.58
C LEU A 56 -11.81 7.79 8.73
N LEU A 57 -10.62 7.20 8.92
CA LEU A 57 -10.50 5.76 9.16
C LEU A 57 -11.21 5.35 10.47
N ASP A 58 -11.08 6.14 11.54
CA ASP A 58 -11.77 5.89 12.81
C ASP A 58 -13.30 5.93 12.65
N ARG A 59 -13.80 6.84 11.81
CA ARG A 59 -15.23 6.96 11.45
C ARG A 59 -15.74 5.88 10.48
N GLN A 60 -14.90 4.90 10.12
CA GLN A 60 -15.20 3.87 9.12
C GLN A 60 -15.42 4.42 7.69
N GLU A 61 -15.01 5.67 7.43
CA GLU A 61 -14.99 6.31 6.12
C GLU A 61 -13.72 5.91 5.36
N LEU A 62 -13.59 4.61 5.05
CA LEU A 62 -12.37 3.99 4.55
C LEU A 62 -11.83 4.66 3.26
N ALA A 63 -12.70 4.88 2.28
CA ALA A 63 -12.32 5.49 1.00
C ALA A 63 -11.82 6.94 1.16
N GLY A 64 -12.48 7.71 2.04
CA GLY A 64 -12.06 9.07 2.37
C GLY A 64 -10.72 9.11 3.08
N GLY A 65 -10.54 8.22 4.06
CA GLY A 65 -9.30 8.08 4.82
C GLY A 65 -8.11 7.72 3.93
N ILE A 66 -8.28 6.72 3.06
CA ILE A 66 -7.27 6.32 2.06
C ILE A 66 -6.86 7.51 1.19
N LYS A 67 -7.83 8.27 0.64
CA LYS A 67 -7.54 9.41 -0.23
C LYS A 67 -6.76 10.51 0.48
N ALA A 68 -7.09 10.80 1.74
CA ALA A 68 -6.36 11.78 2.53
C ALA A 68 -4.94 11.33 2.86
N LEU A 69 -4.75 10.04 3.20
CA LEU A 69 -3.42 9.45 3.44
C LEU A 69 -2.56 9.42 2.16
N GLU A 70 -3.12 9.07 1.00
CA GLU A 70 -2.45 9.14 -0.29
C GLU A 70 -1.96 10.57 -0.58
N LYS A 71 -2.82 11.58 -0.30
CA LYS A 71 -2.45 12.98 -0.50
C LYS A 71 -1.33 13.42 0.45
N SER A 72 -1.41 13.01 1.72
CA SER A 72 -0.36 13.26 2.70
C SER A 72 0.99 12.68 2.26
N LEU A 73 0.99 11.44 1.78
CA LEU A 73 2.19 10.74 1.33
C LEU A 73 2.81 11.41 0.10
N GLU A 74 1.99 11.85 -0.85
CA GLU A 74 2.44 12.59 -2.04
C GLU A 74 3.20 13.87 -1.63
N LEU A 75 2.63 14.64 -0.71
CA LEU A 75 3.24 15.88 -0.21
C LEU A 75 4.52 15.62 0.60
N GLY A 76 4.53 14.55 1.41
CA GLY A 76 5.67 14.20 2.28
C GLY A 76 6.94 13.81 1.49
N ARG A 77 6.77 13.12 0.36
CA ARG A 77 7.89 12.69 -0.51
C ARG A 77 8.63 13.85 -1.18
N GLY A 78 7.97 14.99 -1.41
CA GLY A 78 8.60 16.16 -2.05
C GLY A 78 9.42 17.02 -1.10
N ALA A 79 8.94 17.21 0.15
CA ALA A 79 9.56 18.12 1.09
C ALA A 79 10.68 17.48 1.93
N HIS A 80 10.44 16.28 2.48
CA HIS A 80 11.40 15.59 3.36
C HIS A 80 11.29 14.07 3.22
N PRO A 81 11.88 13.49 2.15
CA PRO A 81 11.72 12.08 1.82
C PRO A 81 12.23 11.09 2.88
N ALA A 82 13.17 11.54 3.73
CA ALA A 82 13.74 10.75 4.82
C ALA A 82 13.05 11.00 6.19
N SER A 83 11.90 11.69 6.21
CA SER A 83 11.17 11.96 7.46
C SER A 83 10.45 10.70 7.96
N TYR A 84 10.56 10.45 9.27
CA TYR A 84 9.82 9.38 9.98
C TYR A 84 8.30 9.42 9.69
N MET A 85 7.76 10.59 9.39
CA MET A 85 6.34 10.79 9.09
C MET A 85 5.92 10.09 7.79
N VAL A 86 6.77 10.04 6.76
CA VAL A 86 6.47 9.36 5.48
C VAL A 86 6.29 7.86 5.71
N GLU A 87 7.10 7.29 6.60
CA GLU A 87 7.01 5.89 7.00
C GLU A 87 5.72 5.60 7.77
N GLU A 88 5.37 6.44 8.74
CA GLU A 88 4.12 6.31 9.50
C GLU A 88 2.88 6.44 8.60
N ILE A 89 2.86 7.43 7.70
CA ILE A 89 1.77 7.60 6.72
C ILE A 89 1.63 6.36 5.84
N TRP A 90 2.75 5.81 5.36
CA TRP A 90 2.72 4.59 4.54
C TRP A 90 2.18 3.38 5.30
N GLN A 91 2.55 3.22 6.56
CA GLN A 91 2.06 2.13 7.39
C GLN A 91 0.53 2.19 7.56
N GLU A 92 0.00 3.37 7.89
CA GLU A 92 -1.46 3.54 8.04
C GLU A 92 -2.20 3.40 6.70
N LEU A 93 -1.65 3.94 5.62
CA LEU A 93 -2.21 3.78 4.27
C LEU A 93 -2.25 2.31 3.84
N SER A 94 -1.16 1.57 4.08
CA SER A 94 -1.05 0.16 3.71
C SER A 94 -2.04 -0.70 4.48
N LYS A 95 -2.24 -0.44 5.78
CA LYS A 95 -3.29 -1.10 6.58
C LYS A 95 -4.68 -0.83 5.99
N ALA A 96 -5.00 0.43 5.69
CA ALA A 96 -6.30 0.80 5.14
C ALA A 96 -6.56 0.15 3.77
N LYS A 97 -5.58 0.18 2.87
CA LYS A 97 -5.64 -0.49 1.56
C LYS A 97 -5.77 -2.00 1.67
N TYR A 98 -5.09 -2.62 2.63
CA TYR A 98 -5.21 -4.05 2.87
C TYR A 98 -6.63 -4.41 3.36
N ILE A 99 -7.21 -3.63 4.26
CA ILE A 99 -8.61 -3.82 4.74
C ILE A 99 -9.59 -3.70 3.58
N GLU A 100 -9.44 -2.67 2.74
CA GLU A 100 -10.27 -2.48 1.54
C GLU A 100 -10.18 -3.69 0.61
N TRP A 101 -8.96 -4.13 0.29
CA TRP A 101 -8.74 -5.31 -0.54
C TRP A 101 -9.31 -6.58 0.09
N GLU A 102 -9.11 -6.80 1.39
CA GLU A 102 -9.55 -8.03 2.07
C GLU A 102 -11.08 -8.16 2.02
N GLY A 103 -11.81 -7.07 2.25
CA GLY A 103 -13.27 -7.05 2.13
C GLY A 103 -13.74 -7.38 0.71
N LEU A 104 -13.14 -6.74 -0.29
CA LEU A 104 -13.47 -6.98 -1.70
C LEU A 104 -13.09 -8.41 -2.15
N SER A 105 -11.94 -8.91 -1.72
CA SER A 105 -11.41 -10.24 -2.03
C SER A 105 -12.28 -11.34 -1.43
N LYS A 106 -12.72 -11.20 -0.17
CA LYS A 106 -13.68 -12.13 0.46
C LYS A 106 -14.98 -12.23 -0.33
N MET A 107 -15.52 -11.09 -0.78
CA MET A 107 -16.73 -11.07 -1.61
C MET A 107 -16.51 -11.78 -2.96
N ARG A 108 -15.41 -11.46 -3.66
CA ARG A 108 -15.06 -12.12 -4.95
C ARG A 108 -14.85 -13.62 -4.79
N SER A 109 -14.13 -14.05 -3.75
CA SER A 109 -13.88 -15.46 -3.48
C SER A 109 -15.18 -16.24 -3.23
N SER A 110 -16.13 -15.66 -2.48
CA SER A 110 -17.43 -16.27 -2.25
C SER A 110 -18.25 -16.40 -3.54
N GLN A 111 -18.25 -15.35 -4.37
CA GLN A 111 -18.91 -15.36 -5.67
C GLN A 111 -18.31 -16.41 -6.62
N LEU A 112 -16.98 -16.46 -6.73
CA LEU A 112 -16.27 -17.43 -7.56
C LEU A 112 -16.53 -18.86 -7.11
N HIS A 113 -16.51 -19.13 -5.80
CA HIS A 113 -16.82 -20.45 -5.27
C HIS A 113 -18.25 -20.87 -5.61
N LYS A 114 -19.24 -19.99 -5.39
CA LYS A 114 -20.63 -20.28 -5.71
C LYS A 114 -20.82 -20.56 -7.20
N LEU A 115 -20.18 -19.75 -8.05
CA LEU A 115 -20.26 -19.92 -9.50
C LEU A 115 -19.59 -21.23 -9.94
N ASN A 116 -18.41 -21.57 -9.40
CA ASN A 116 -17.73 -22.84 -9.70
C ASN A 116 -18.62 -24.05 -9.33
N ALA A 117 -19.22 -24.05 -8.14
CA ALA A 117 -20.12 -25.12 -7.72
C ALA A 117 -21.30 -25.29 -8.69
N THR A 118 -21.97 -24.20 -9.07
CA THR A 118 -23.07 -24.23 -10.05
C THR A 118 -22.61 -24.75 -11.42
N CYS A 119 -21.45 -24.30 -11.91
CA CYS A 119 -20.90 -24.76 -13.19
C CYS A 119 -20.58 -26.25 -13.16
N LYS A 120 -20.02 -26.77 -12.07
CA LYS A 120 -19.75 -28.20 -11.89
C LYS A 120 -21.04 -29.04 -11.88
N GLU A 121 -22.08 -28.58 -11.20
CA GLU A 121 -23.38 -29.26 -11.19
C GLU A 121 -24.03 -29.28 -12.58
N ALA A 122 -23.97 -28.16 -13.30
CA ALA A 122 -24.48 -28.06 -14.66
C ALA A 122 -23.73 -29.00 -15.64
N LEU A 123 -22.40 -29.04 -15.57
CA LEU A 123 -21.58 -29.94 -16.40
C LEU A 123 -21.89 -31.42 -16.12
N LYS A 124 -21.99 -31.80 -14.84
CA LYS A 124 -22.37 -33.18 -14.46
C LYS A 124 -23.76 -33.55 -14.99
N SER A 125 -24.71 -32.63 -14.90
CA SER A 125 -26.08 -32.84 -15.40
C SER A 125 -26.11 -32.99 -16.91
N TYR A 126 -25.36 -32.17 -17.65
CA TYR A 126 -25.23 -32.26 -19.10
C TYR A 126 -24.60 -33.60 -19.55
N ASN A 127 -23.49 -34.00 -18.94
CA ASN A 127 -22.80 -35.25 -19.29
C ASN A 127 -23.66 -36.49 -19.04
N SER A 128 -24.54 -36.44 -18.03
CA SER A 128 -25.49 -37.52 -17.73
C SER A 128 -26.54 -37.73 -18.82
N LEU A 129 -26.75 -36.75 -19.72
CA LEU A 129 -27.72 -36.81 -20.82
C LEU A 129 -27.12 -37.32 -22.14
N ASP A 130 -25.81 -37.14 -22.38
CA ASP A 130 -25.21 -37.25 -23.74
C ASP A 130 -24.41 -38.55 -24.00
N ASN A 131 -23.75 -39.18 -23.00
CA ASN A 131 -23.19 -40.56 -23.06
C ASN A 131 -22.37 -40.92 -21.78
N PRO A 132 -22.30 -42.20 -21.34
CA PRO A 132 -21.72 -42.60 -20.05
C PRO A 132 -20.21 -42.98 -20.09
N THR A 133 -19.43 -42.51 -21.07
CA THR A 133 -17.97 -42.69 -21.02
C THR A 133 -17.39 -41.67 -20.03
N GLY A 134 -17.23 -42.11 -18.77
CA GLY A 134 -16.86 -41.25 -17.62
C GLY A 134 -15.53 -40.51 -17.72
N ASP A 135 -14.65 -40.87 -18.66
CA ASP A 135 -13.30 -40.31 -18.82
C ASP A 135 -13.31 -38.83 -19.23
N MET A 136 -14.17 -38.45 -20.20
CA MET A 136 -14.28 -37.06 -20.68
C MET A 136 -14.92 -36.11 -19.64
N SER A 137 -15.61 -36.66 -18.63
CA SER A 137 -16.28 -35.84 -17.61
C SER A 137 -15.30 -35.31 -16.57
N GLU A 138 -14.19 -36.00 -16.32
CA GLU A 138 -13.22 -35.59 -15.31
C GLU A 138 -12.27 -34.52 -15.86
N GLU A 139 -11.85 -34.65 -17.12
CA GLU A 139 -11.04 -33.64 -17.82
C GLU A 139 -11.72 -32.26 -17.85
N HIS A 140 -12.98 -32.18 -18.28
CA HIS A 140 -13.72 -30.90 -18.31
C HIS A 140 -13.91 -30.28 -16.91
N LEU A 141 -14.02 -31.09 -15.86
CA LEU A 141 -14.12 -30.59 -14.48
C LEU A 141 -12.78 -30.02 -14.00
N ASN A 142 -11.67 -30.66 -14.37
CA ASN A 142 -10.31 -30.17 -14.08
C ASN A 142 -10.02 -28.87 -14.84
N GLU A 143 -10.40 -28.78 -16.12
CA GLU A 143 -10.29 -27.55 -16.90
C GLU A 143 -11.10 -26.41 -16.28
N LEU A 144 -12.32 -26.69 -15.83
CA LEU A 144 -13.15 -25.70 -15.14
C LEU A 144 -12.47 -25.20 -13.86
N ASP A 145 -11.89 -26.09 -13.06
CA ASP A 145 -11.15 -25.69 -11.85
C ASP A 145 -9.94 -24.80 -12.18
N GLU A 146 -9.22 -25.10 -13.25
CA GLU A 146 -8.11 -24.26 -13.70
C GLU A 146 -8.57 -22.87 -14.18
N VAL A 147 -9.76 -22.74 -14.79
CA VAL A 147 -10.36 -21.44 -15.13
C VAL A 147 -10.62 -20.62 -13.86
N PHE A 148 -11.27 -21.21 -12.85
CA PHE A 148 -11.56 -20.50 -11.60
C PHE A 148 -10.30 -20.17 -10.79
N LYS A 149 -9.31 -21.06 -10.81
CA LYS A 149 -8.00 -20.83 -10.21
C LYS A 149 -7.26 -19.66 -10.87
N LYS A 150 -7.30 -19.56 -12.21
CA LYS A 150 -6.75 -18.40 -12.93
C LYS A 150 -7.50 -17.11 -12.59
N ALA A 151 -8.83 -17.16 -12.47
CA ALA A 151 -9.64 -16.00 -12.09
C ALA A 151 -9.33 -15.52 -10.66
N ALA A 152 -9.00 -16.43 -9.73
CA ALA A 152 -8.63 -16.12 -8.36
C ALA A 152 -7.16 -15.68 -8.18
N LYS A 153 -6.34 -15.75 -9.25
CA LYS A 153 -4.89 -15.55 -9.15
C LYS A 153 -4.50 -14.19 -8.56
N ALA A 154 -5.16 -13.10 -8.97
CA ALA A 154 -4.84 -11.76 -8.50
C ALA A 154 -5.07 -11.59 -6.99
N ASP A 155 -6.08 -12.29 -6.45
CA ASP A 155 -6.48 -12.29 -5.04
C ASP A 155 -5.76 -13.33 -4.19
N THR A 156 -4.93 -14.18 -4.78
CA THR A 156 -4.17 -15.19 -4.05
C THR A 156 -2.85 -14.57 -3.58
N PRO A 157 -2.61 -14.43 -2.26
CA PRO A 157 -1.35 -13.90 -1.76
C PRO A 157 -0.18 -14.78 -2.17
N THR A 158 0.84 -14.16 -2.76
CA THR A 158 2.08 -14.83 -3.17
C THR A 158 3.26 -13.93 -2.76
N GLU A 159 4.34 -13.94 -3.52
CA GLU A 159 5.50 -13.08 -3.30
C GLU A 159 5.45 -11.88 -4.24
N VAL A 160 5.89 -10.73 -3.75
CA VAL A 160 6.10 -9.55 -4.59
C VAL A 160 7.31 -9.82 -5.49
N PRO A 161 7.21 -9.60 -6.82
CA PRO A 161 8.33 -9.80 -7.72
C PRO A 161 9.57 -8.97 -7.35
N ASP A 162 10.76 -9.59 -7.34
CA ASP A 162 12.03 -8.96 -6.94
C ASP A 162 12.42 -7.68 -7.69
N HIS A 163 11.91 -7.50 -8.91
CA HIS A 163 12.14 -6.29 -9.71
C HIS A 163 11.30 -5.10 -9.24
N LEU A 164 10.30 -5.32 -8.39
CA LEU A 164 9.52 -4.30 -7.70
C LEU A 164 10.02 -4.03 -6.27
N CYS A 165 11.07 -4.75 -5.84
CA CYS A 165 11.63 -4.66 -4.49
C CYS A 165 12.98 -3.94 -4.47
N CYS A 166 13.20 -3.17 -3.42
CA CYS A 166 14.46 -2.49 -3.16
C CYS A 166 15.58 -3.47 -2.82
N LYS A 167 16.78 -3.23 -3.37
CA LYS A 167 17.96 -4.10 -3.14
C LYS A 167 18.52 -4.07 -1.72
N ILE A 168 18.10 -3.11 -0.90
CA ILE A 168 18.54 -3.00 0.50
C ILE A 168 17.43 -3.50 1.44
N THR A 169 16.20 -2.99 1.31
CA THR A 169 15.10 -3.36 2.22
C THR A 169 14.48 -4.70 1.88
N LEU A 170 14.62 -5.17 0.64
CA LEU A 170 13.93 -6.33 0.09
C LEU A 170 12.39 -6.21 0.11
N ASP A 171 11.88 -5.00 0.35
CA ASP A 171 10.47 -4.65 0.32
C ASP A 171 10.11 -3.94 -0.97
N ILE A 172 8.83 -3.97 -1.31
CA ILE A 172 8.27 -3.24 -2.46
C ILE A 172 8.62 -1.75 -2.39
N PHE A 173 8.98 -1.16 -3.53
CA PHE A 173 9.37 0.26 -3.57
C PHE A 173 8.22 1.18 -3.17
N ARG A 174 8.57 2.25 -2.45
CA ARG A 174 7.65 3.33 -2.08
C ARG A 174 8.05 4.59 -2.83
N ASP A 175 9.33 4.96 -2.74
CA ASP A 175 9.91 6.08 -3.48
C ASP A 175 11.20 5.63 -4.21
N PRO A 176 11.06 4.92 -5.34
CA PRO A 176 12.20 4.36 -6.05
C PRO A 176 13.06 5.44 -6.68
N VAL A 177 14.38 5.37 -6.46
CA VAL A 177 15.40 6.17 -7.12
C VAL A 177 16.42 5.30 -7.82
N ILE A 178 16.86 5.71 -9.00
CA ILE A 178 17.87 5.02 -9.81
C ILE A 178 19.22 5.73 -9.72
N THR A 179 20.30 4.93 -9.64
CA THR A 179 21.70 5.39 -9.68
C THR A 179 22.21 5.43 -11.13
N PRO A 180 23.34 6.12 -11.41
CA PRO A 180 24.00 6.06 -12.73
C PRO A 180 24.36 4.64 -13.18
N SER A 181 24.60 3.74 -12.22
CA SER A 181 24.83 2.30 -12.43
C SER A 181 23.59 1.54 -12.94
N GLY A 182 22.42 2.20 -13.01
CA GLY A 182 21.16 1.60 -13.44
C GLY A 182 20.42 0.83 -12.33
N ILE A 183 20.86 0.94 -11.07
CA ILE A 183 20.27 0.19 -9.96
C ILE A 183 19.26 1.05 -9.21
N THR A 184 18.09 0.47 -8.90
CA THR A 184 17.01 1.16 -8.19
C THR A 184 17.00 0.81 -6.70
N TYR A 185 16.86 1.83 -5.86
CA TYR A 185 16.81 1.74 -4.40
C TYR A 185 15.62 2.53 -3.84
N GLU A 186 15.24 2.22 -2.61
CA GLU A 186 14.34 3.06 -1.83
C GLU A 186 15.08 4.34 -1.42
N ARG A 187 14.52 5.52 -1.72
CA ARG A 187 15.22 6.81 -1.58
C ARG A 187 15.75 7.03 -0.17
N ALA A 188 14.92 6.85 0.85
CA ALA A 188 15.31 7.09 2.24
C ALA A 188 16.51 6.21 2.65
N VAL A 189 16.55 4.98 2.13
CA VAL A 189 17.53 3.96 2.52
C VAL A 189 18.86 4.16 1.81
N ILE A 190 18.86 4.47 0.51
CA ILE A 190 20.10 4.80 -0.19
C ILE A 190 20.71 6.11 0.33
N LEU A 191 19.87 7.10 0.68
CA LEU A 191 20.36 8.33 1.31
C LEU A 191 20.99 8.07 2.68
N ASP A 192 20.39 7.20 3.51
CA ASP A 192 20.98 6.82 4.80
C ASP A 192 22.31 6.08 4.62
N HIS A 193 22.40 5.15 3.66
CA HIS A 193 23.65 4.46 3.30
C HIS A 193 24.74 5.45 2.87
N LEU A 194 24.42 6.38 1.96
CA LEU A 194 25.36 7.39 1.50
C LEU A 194 25.82 8.34 2.62
N ASN A 195 25.05 8.47 3.69
CA ASN A 195 25.38 9.30 4.84
C ASN A 195 26.19 8.55 5.91
N ARG A 196 25.83 7.29 6.21
CA ARG A 196 26.38 6.53 7.33
C ARG A 196 27.48 5.55 6.94
N VAL A 197 27.43 5.00 5.74
CA VAL A 197 28.32 3.92 5.30
C VAL A 197 29.39 4.47 4.35
N GLY A 198 29.00 5.22 3.33
CA GLY A 198 29.94 5.88 2.42
C GLY A 198 29.35 6.27 1.07
N LYS A 199 30.07 7.12 0.34
CA LYS A 199 29.68 7.67 -0.97
C LYS A 199 29.94 6.70 -2.13
N PHE A 200 29.32 5.52 -2.06
CA PHE A 200 29.43 4.50 -3.09
C PHE A 200 28.13 3.71 -3.25
N ASP A 201 27.88 3.23 -4.46
CA ASP A 201 26.75 2.36 -4.80
C ASP A 201 26.85 1.03 -4.01
N PRO A 202 25.84 0.64 -3.21
CA PRO A 202 25.89 -0.57 -2.38
C PRO A 202 26.22 -1.86 -3.15
N VAL A 203 25.84 -1.93 -4.43
CA VAL A 203 25.98 -3.13 -5.25
C VAL A 203 27.24 -3.04 -6.12
N THR A 204 27.40 -1.98 -6.91
CA THR A 204 28.55 -1.89 -7.85
C THR A 204 29.83 -1.38 -7.19
N ARG A 205 29.72 -0.76 -6.00
CA ARG A 205 30.82 -0.10 -5.29
C ARG A 205 31.43 1.10 -6.02
N GLU A 206 30.80 1.56 -7.10
CA GLU A 206 31.21 2.77 -7.81
C GLU A 206 30.91 4.03 -6.96
N PRO A 207 31.70 5.11 -7.09
CA PRO A 207 31.43 6.37 -6.40
C PRO A 207 30.03 6.88 -6.70
N LEU A 208 29.29 7.24 -5.65
CA LEU A 208 27.90 7.68 -5.75
C LEU A 208 27.62 8.84 -4.79
N GLU A 209 27.10 9.93 -5.33
CA GLU A 209 26.71 11.12 -4.60
C GLU A 209 25.18 11.30 -4.60
N PRO A 210 24.59 11.89 -3.54
CA PRO A 210 23.14 12.04 -3.42
C PRO A 210 22.46 12.77 -4.59
N PHE A 211 23.14 13.75 -5.20
CA PHE A 211 22.57 14.51 -6.32
C PHE A 211 22.42 13.68 -7.61
N GLN A 212 23.11 12.53 -7.70
CA GLN A 212 23.02 11.63 -8.85
C GLN A 212 21.79 10.71 -8.78
N LEU A 213 21.06 10.71 -7.66
CA LEU A 213 19.86 9.90 -7.49
C LEU A 213 18.69 10.53 -8.24
N ILE A 214 18.17 9.81 -9.23
CA ILE A 214 17.04 10.27 -10.04
C ILE A 214 15.80 9.47 -9.67
N SER A 215 14.65 10.12 -9.53
CA SER A 215 13.37 9.42 -9.29
C SER A 215 13.06 8.45 -10.43
N ASN A 216 12.88 7.17 -10.12
CA ASN A 216 12.52 6.17 -11.12
C ASN A 216 11.00 6.10 -11.28
N LEU A 217 10.45 7.02 -12.06
CA LEU A 217 9.00 7.15 -12.26
C LEU A 217 8.39 5.89 -12.91
N ALA A 218 9.11 5.20 -13.78
CA ALA A 218 8.65 3.97 -14.41
C ALA A 218 8.44 2.83 -13.39
N VAL A 219 9.41 2.62 -12.49
CA VAL A 219 9.25 1.64 -11.40
C VAL A 219 8.16 2.06 -10.42
N LYS A 220 8.02 3.36 -10.14
CA LYS A 220 6.95 3.88 -9.30
C LYS A 220 5.57 3.57 -9.87
N GLU A 221 5.40 3.74 -11.18
CA GLU A 221 4.16 3.39 -11.88
C GLU A 221 3.93 1.87 -11.92
N ALA A 222 4.97 1.08 -12.18
CA ALA A 222 4.89 -0.38 -12.17
C ALA A 222 4.44 -0.92 -10.80
N VAL A 223 4.98 -0.38 -9.70
CA VAL A 223 4.53 -0.71 -8.34
C VAL A 223 3.08 -0.28 -8.11
N TYR A 224 2.70 0.92 -8.56
CA TYR A 224 1.32 1.40 -8.41
C TYR A 224 0.32 0.46 -9.10
N VAL A 225 0.60 0.05 -10.35
CA VAL A 225 -0.25 -0.88 -11.10
C VAL A 225 -0.29 -2.24 -10.39
N PHE A 226 0.87 -2.76 -9.98
CA PHE A 226 0.96 -4.03 -9.26
C PHE A 226 0.12 -4.01 -7.97
N LEU A 227 0.24 -2.97 -7.14
CA LEU A 227 -0.52 -2.84 -5.89
C LEU A 227 -2.03 -2.68 -6.12
N LYS A 228 -2.43 -2.05 -7.23
CA LYS A 228 -3.84 -1.93 -7.62
C LYS A 228 -4.45 -3.29 -7.98
N GLU A 229 -3.68 -4.15 -8.64
CA GLU A 229 -4.11 -5.50 -9.04
C GLU A 229 -3.97 -6.52 -7.89
N HIS A 230 -2.97 -6.33 -7.04
CA HIS A 230 -2.56 -7.26 -5.98
C HIS A 230 -2.64 -6.58 -4.60
N GLY A 231 -3.84 -6.22 -4.16
CA GLY A 231 -4.03 -5.49 -2.91
C GLY A 231 -3.52 -6.21 -1.64
N TRP A 232 -3.35 -7.53 -1.69
CA TRP A 232 -2.69 -8.29 -0.61
C TRP A 232 -1.24 -7.86 -0.38
N ALA A 233 -0.57 -7.29 -1.38
CA ALA A 233 0.82 -6.84 -1.29
C ALA A 233 0.98 -5.56 -0.45
N TYR A 234 -0.13 -4.92 -0.03
CA TYR A 234 -0.10 -3.88 1.02
C TYR A 234 0.13 -4.46 2.42
N LYS A 235 0.12 -5.79 2.60
CA LYS A 235 0.39 -6.41 3.90
C LYS A 235 1.82 -6.09 4.35
N ILE A 236 1.92 -5.27 5.40
CA ILE A 236 3.19 -4.92 6.04
C ILE A 236 3.74 -6.20 6.71
N ARG A 237 5.02 -6.48 6.49
CA ARG A 237 5.76 -7.58 7.12
C ARG A 237 6.22 -7.22 8.52
#